data_AF-A0A565C9B9-F1
#
_entry.id   AF-A0A565C9B9-F1
#
_cell.length_a   1.000
_cell.length_b   1.000
_cell.length_c   1.000
_cell.angle_alpha   90.00
_cell.angle_beta   90.00
_cell.angle_gamma   90.00
#
_symmetry.space_group_name_H-M   'P 1'
#
loop_
_entity.id
_entity.type
_entity.pdbx_description
1 polymer ?
#
loop_
_entity_poly.entity_id
_entity_poly.type
_entity_poly.pdbx_seq_one_letter_code
_entity_poly.pdbx_strand_id
1 'polypeptide(L)'
;MRKHSLDRWLLTAILMVLLSSSSFAAKNGAKKKKKNSKEVTYDGTSLIIDGKRELLYSGSIHYPRSTPEMWPHIIKRAKQGGLNTIQTYVFWNVHEPEQGKFNFSGRADLVKFIKLIQKNGLYVTLRLGPFIQAEWNHGGLPYWLREVPGIFFRTDNKEFKEHTERYVRMILDKMKEENLFASQGGPIILGQVTKHT
;
A
#
# COMPACT_ATOMS: atom_id res chain seq x y z
N MET A 1 69.09 4.29 70.75
CA MET A 1 68.78 2.90 71.18
C MET A 1 67.34 2.56 70.82
N ARG A 2 67.17 1.48 70.05
CA ARG A 2 66.03 0.53 69.94
C ARG A 2 64.62 0.92 70.48
N LYS A 3 63.64 0.80 69.55
CA LYS A 3 62.52 -0.17 69.49
C LYS A 3 61.06 0.32 69.69
N HIS A 4 60.25 0.00 68.65
CA HIS A 4 58.81 -0.37 68.57
C HIS A 4 57.76 0.67 69.02
N SER A 5 56.55 0.78 68.45
CA SER A 5 55.62 -0.15 67.77
C SER A 5 54.63 0.70 66.95
N LEU A 6 54.49 0.55 65.63
CA LEU A 6 53.51 -0.31 64.92
C LEU A 6 52.02 -0.14 65.34
N ASP A 7 51.22 0.03 64.29
CA ASP A 7 49.79 -0.31 64.15
C ASP A 7 48.73 0.73 64.54
N ARG A 8 48.27 1.50 63.52
CA ARG A 8 46.82 1.82 63.37
C ARG A 8 46.35 2.51 62.08
N TRP A 9 47.19 2.73 61.07
CA TRP A 9 46.79 3.53 59.89
C TRP A 9 46.82 2.81 58.53
N LEU A 10 47.00 1.48 58.50
CA LEU A 10 47.10 0.73 57.23
C LEU A 10 45.87 -0.12 56.87
N LEU A 11 44.77 -0.05 57.62
CA LEU A 11 43.55 -0.84 57.36
C LEU A 11 42.35 -0.06 56.79
N THR A 12 42.47 1.25 56.55
CA THR A 12 41.37 2.07 55.98
C THR A 12 41.54 2.42 54.50
N ALA A 13 42.47 1.78 53.78
CA ALA A 13 42.75 2.07 52.37
C ALA A 13 42.09 1.10 51.35
N ILE A 14 41.07 0.31 51.75
CA ILE A 14 40.41 -0.68 50.86
C ILE A 14 38.90 -0.39 50.67
N LEU A 15 38.42 0.83 50.98
CA LEU A 15 36.98 1.14 50.84
C LEU A 15 36.66 2.50 50.20
N MET A 16 37.35 2.90 49.13
CA MET A 16 36.91 4.01 48.24
C MET A 16 37.49 3.89 46.81
N VAL A 17 37.27 2.76 46.12
CA VAL A 17 37.51 2.66 44.66
C VAL A 17 36.27 2.08 43.95
N LEU A 18 35.10 2.58 44.33
CA LEU A 18 33.87 2.38 43.56
C LEU A 18 33.21 3.74 43.40
N LEU A 19 32.77 4.03 42.17
CA LEU A 19 32.06 5.23 41.71
C LEU A 19 32.91 6.39 41.16
N SER A 20 33.64 6.15 40.07
CA SER A 20 33.74 7.16 38.99
C SER A 20 34.19 6.54 37.67
N SER A 21 33.36 5.66 37.11
CA SER A 21 33.40 5.33 35.69
C SER A 21 32.00 5.52 35.14
N SER A 22 31.62 6.79 34.97
CA SER A 22 30.47 7.19 34.16
C SER A 22 30.72 6.74 32.72
N SER A 23 30.22 5.55 32.39
CA SER A 23 30.12 5.08 31.02
C SER A 23 29.28 6.07 30.22
N PHE A 24 29.91 6.77 29.28
CA PHE A 24 29.23 7.53 28.25
C PHE A 24 28.57 6.52 27.31
N ALA A 25 27.38 6.04 27.68
CA ALA A 25 26.55 5.23 26.80
C ALA A 25 26.10 6.11 25.63
N ALA A 26 26.79 5.98 24.49
CA ALA A 26 26.35 6.55 23.23
C ALA A 26 24.92 6.06 22.97
N LYS A 27 23.95 6.98 23.11
CA LYS A 27 22.59 6.76 22.60
C LYS A 27 22.69 6.62 21.09
N ASN A 28 22.82 5.39 20.62
CA ASN A 28 22.47 5.02 19.25
C ASN A 28 20.96 5.23 19.09
N GLY A 29 20.57 6.49 18.91
CA GLY A 29 19.28 6.84 18.37
C GLY A 29 19.27 6.33 16.94
N ALA A 30 18.84 5.09 16.75
CA ALA A 30 18.43 4.60 15.45
C ALA A 30 17.39 5.61 14.94
N LYS A 31 17.81 6.48 14.00
CA LYS A 31 16.89 7.32 13.25
C LYS A 31 15.93 6.35 12.59
N LYS A 32 14.72 6.20 13.16
CA LYS A 32 13.62 5.52 12.47
C LYS A 32 13.56 6.20 11.11
N LYS A 33 13.87 5.46 10.03
CA LYS A 33 13.69 5.95 8.65
C LYS A 33 12.27 6.48 8.61
N LYS A 34 12.12 7.80 8.43
CA LYS A 34 10.82 8.44 8.25
C LYS A 34 10.16 7.65 7.11
N LYS A 35 9.07 6.93 7.42
CA LYS A 35 8.32 6.23 6.37
C LYS A 35 7.94 7.33 5.37
N ASN A 36 8.30 7.17 4.10
CA ASN A 36 8.00 8.15 3.04
C ASN A 36 6.49 8.16 2.75
N SER A 37 5.66 8.41 3.76
CA SER A 37 4.21 8.59 3.63
C SER A 37 3.93 9.88 2.90
N LYS A 38 3.06 9.82 1.89
CA LYS A 38 2.51 10.99 1.21
C LYS A 38 1.11 11.24 1.75
N GLU A 39 0.87 12.45 2.23
CA GLU A 39 -0.48 12.88 2.57
C GLU A 39 -1.27 13.15 1.29
N VAL A 40 -2.51 12.69 1.23
CA VAL A 40 -3.45 13.01 0.14
C VAL A 40 -4.69 13.61 0.77
N THR A 41 -4.94 14.87 0.47
CA THR A 41 -6.11 15.62 0.93
C THR A 41 -6.68 16.43 -0.24
N TYR A 42 -7.72 17.21 -0.01
CA TYR A 42 -8.34 18.05 -1.02
C TYR A 42 -9.01 19.26 -0.37
N ASP A 43 -9.27 20.28 -1.19
CA ASP A 43 -10.16 21.37 -0.84
C ASP A 43 -11.12 21.67 -2.00
N GLY A 44 -11.83 22.80 -1.94
CA GLY A 44 -12.79 23.18 -2.98
C GLY A 44 -12.19 23.43 -4.37
N THR A 45 -10.87 23.39 -4.52
CA THR A 45 -10.18 23.66 -5.79
C THR A 45 -9.47 22.43 -6.35
N SER A 46 -8.74 21.69 -5.52
CA SER A 46 -7.88 20.62 -6.04
C SER A 46 -7.60 19.52 -5.03
N LEU A 47 -7.06 18.41 -5.54
CA LEU A 47 -6.29 17.49 -4.72
C LEU A 47 -4.99 18.14 -4.28
N ILE A 48 -4.55 17.78 -3.09
CA ILE A 48 -3.30 18.21 -2.48
C ILE A 48 -2.55 16.93 -2.11
N ILE A 49 -1.42 16.70 -2.78
CA ILE A 49 -0.57 15.52 -2.59
C ILE A 49 0.76 16.01 -2.03
N ASP A 50 1.11 15.54 -0.83
CA ASP A 50 2.34 15.92 -0.14
C ASP A 50 2.49 17.46 0.00
N GLY A 51 1.38 18.10 0.38
CA GLY A 51 1.28 19.56 0.56
C GLY A 51 1.23 20.38 -0.75
N LYS A 52 1.25 19.75 -1.92
CA LYS A 52 1.24 20.43 -3.23
C LYS A 52 -0.09 20.21 -3.94
N ARG A 53 -0.65 21.29 -4.50
CA ARG A 53 -1.83 21.20 -5.36
C ARG A 53 -1.46 20.46 -6.64
N GLU A 54 -2.26 19.46 -6.99
CA GLU A 54 -2.00 18.62 -8.15
C GLU A 54 -3.24 18.55 -9.05
N LEU A 55 -3.03 18.84 -10.33
CA LEU A 55 -4.01 18.58 -11.39
C LEU A 55 -3.74 17.18 -11.95
N LEU A 56 -4.73 16.29 -11.91
CA LEU A 56 -4.56 14.93 -12.39
C LEU A 56 -4.83 14.84 -13.89
N TYR A 57 -3.76 14.74 -14.69
CA TYR A 57 -3.83 14.33 -16.08
C TYR A 57 -3.83 12.81 -16.13
N SER A 58 -5.04 12.23 -16.13
CA SER A 58 -5.23 10.79 -16.00
C SER A 58 -5.61 10.09 -17.30
N GLY A 59 -5.04 8.90 -17.52
CA GLY A 59 -5.44 7.99 -18.60
C GLY A 59 -5.72 6.59 -18.07
N SER A 60 -6.71 5.91 -18.65
CA SER A 60 -7.08 4.55 -18.25
C SER A 60 -6.25 3.49 -18.97
N ILE A 61 -5.59 2.60 -18.22
CA ILE A 61 -4.87 1.44 -18.75
C ILE A 61 -5.27 0.22 -17.91
N HIS A 62 -5.95 -0.74 -18.54
CA HIS A 62 -6.44 -1.94 -17.87
C HIS A 62 -5.44 -3.08 -18.03
N TYR A 63 -4.76 -3.45 -16.94
CA TYR A 63 -3.69 -4.44 -16.94
C TYR A 63 -4.04 -5.78 -17.61
N PRO A 64 -5.26 -6.36 -17.50
CA PRO A 64 -5.56 -7.64 -18.15
C PRO A 64 -5.73 -7.55 -19.67
N ARG A 65 -5.86 -6.33 -20.23
CA ARG A 65 -6.03 -6.09 -21.67
C ARG A 65 -4.72 -6.03 -22.45
N SER A 66 -3.59 -6.14 -21.77
CA SER A 66 -2.27 -6.23 -22.38
C SER A 66 -1.41 -7.24 -21.62
N THR A 67 -0.26 -7.61 -22.14
CA THR A 67 0.63 -8.56 -21.45
C THR A 67 1.57 -7.86 -20.46
N PRO A 68 2.11 -8.57 -19.46
CA PRO A 68 3.10 -8.01 -18.53
C PRO A 68 4.34 -7.42 -19.21
N GLU A 69 4.71 -7.96 -20.37
CA GLU A 69 5.84 -7.51 -21.19
C GLU A 69 5.54 -6.17 -21.87
N MET A 70 4.27 -5.90 -22.19
CA MET A 70 3.82 -4.64 -22.80
C MET A 70 3.70 -3.50 -21.78
N TRP A 71 3.37 -3.79 -20.51
CA TRP A 71 3.08 -2.77 -19.50
C TRP A 71 4.18 -1.70 -19.36
N PRO A 72 5.49 -2.04 -19.28
CA PRO A 72 6.53 -1.02 -19.16
C PRO A 72 6.53 -0.02 -20.33
N HIS A 73 6.32 -0.50 -21.56
CA HIS A 73 6.27 0.36 -22.74
C HIS A 73 5.02 1.26 -22.72
N ILE A 74 3.84 0.71 -22.43
CA ILE A 74 2.57 1.47 -22.39
C ILE A 74 2.65 2.56 -21.30
N ILE A 75 3.10 2.22 -20.10
CA ILE A 75 3.24 3.15 -18.97
C ILE A 75 4.24 4.27 -19.31
N LYS A 76 5.38 3.92 -19.94
CA LYS A 76 6.37 4.90 -20.39
C LYS A 76 5.78 5.87 -21.42
N ARG A 77 5.01 5.37 -22.39
CA ARG A 77 4.34 6.20 -23.40
C ARG A 77 3.28 7.10 -22.79
N ALA A 78 2.49 6.61 -21.83
CA ALA A 78 1.54 7.42 -21.06
C ALA A 78 2.24 8.60 -20.37
N LYS A 79 3.36 8.35 -19.69
CA LYS A 79 4.17 9.40 -19.07
C LYS A 79 4.71 10.41 -20.10
N GLN A 80 5.26 9.92 -21.21
CA GLN A 80 5.78 10.77 -22.30
C GLN A 80 4.68 11.62 -22.94
N GLY A 81 3.44 11.14 -22.96
CA GLY A 81 2.26 11.88 -23.40
C GLY A 81 1.74 12.91 -22.40
N GLY A 82 2.43 13.10 -21.25
CA GLY A 82 2.08 14.12 -20.27
C GLY A 82 1.13 13.64 -19.15
N LEU A 83 0.76 12.36 -19.11
CA LEU A 83 -0.03 11.85 -18.00
C LEU A 83 0.82 11.81 -16.72
N ASN A 84 0.23 12.23 -15.60
CA ASN A 84 0.82 12.07 -14.27
C ASN A 84 0.13 10.97 -13.45
N THR A 85 -1.02 10.46 -13.93
CA THR A 85 -1.84 9.49 -13.20
C THR A 85 -2.36 8.40 -14.14
N ILE A 86 -2.24 7.14 -13.74
CA ILE A 86 -2.89 6.02 -14.43
C ILE A 86 -4.10 5.57 -13.64
N GLN A 87 -5.21 5.36 -14.34
CA GLN A 87 -6.42 4.80 -13.77
C GLN A 87 -6.60 3.36 -14.26
N THR A 88 -7.01 2.45 -13.37
CA THR A 88 -7.41 1.10 -13.75
C THR A 88 -8.58 0.59 -12.92
N TYR A 89 -9.46 -0.17 -13.55
CA TYR A 89 -10.36 -1.07 -12.84
C TYR A 89 -9.61 -2.24 -12.24
N VAL A 90 -10.18 -2.84 -11.19
CA VAL A 90 -9.83 -4.16 -10.71
C VAL A 90 -10.91 -5.15 -11.16
N PHE A 91 -10.48 -6.28 -11.74
CA PHE A 91 -11.36 -7.21 -12.44
C PHE A 91 -11.66 -8.42 -11.55
N TRP A 92 -12.76 -8.38 -10.78
CA TRP A 92 -13.06 -9.41 -9.79
C TRP A 92 -13.07 -10.82 -10.40
N ASN A 93 -13.77 -11.03 -11.51
CA ASN A 93 -13.81 -12.33 -12.18
C ASN A 93 -12.45 -12.86 -12.67
N VAL A 94 -11.47 -11.99 -12.93
CA VAL A 94 -10.09 -12.40 -13.25
C VAL A 94 -9.35 -12.81 -11.99
N HIS A 95 -9.61 -12.10 -10.89
CA HIS A 95 -8.95 -12.33 -9.61
C HIS A 95 -9.55 -13.46 -8.80
N GLU A 96 -10.81 -13.84 -9.00
CA GLU A 96 -11.49 -14.93 -8.28
C GLU A 96 -12.33 -15.77 -9.27
N PRO A 97 -11.68 -16.50 -10.19
CA PRO A 97 -12.36 -17.31 -11.19
C PRO A 97 -13.21 -18.43 -10.57
N GLU A 98 -12.77 -18.95 -9.43
CA GLU A 98 -13.52 -19.87 -8.58
C GLU A 98 -13.65 -19.25 -7.18
N GLN A 99 -14.79 -19.45 -6.52
CA GLN A 99 -15.06 -18.87 -5.20
C GLN A 99 -13.95 -19.25 -4.20
N GLY A 100 -13.35 -18.25 -3.57
CA GLY A 100 -12.26 -18.38 -2.60
C GLY A 100 -10.87 -18.63 -3.20
N LYS A 101 -10.73 -18.82 -4.51
CA LYS A 101 -9.43 -19.08 -5.16
C LYS A 101 -8.96 -17.83 -5.91
N PHE A 102 -8.00 -17.13 -5.31
CA PHE A 102 -7.51 -15.87 -5.87
C PHE A 102 -6.33 -16.02 -6.83
N ASN A 103 -6.35 -15.27 -7.93
CA ASN A 103 -5.27 -15.21 -8.93
C ASN A 103 -4.67 -13.81 -9.05
N PHE A 104 -3.35 -13.71 -8.87
CA PHE A 104 -2.54 -12.51 -9.07
C PHE A 104 -1.31 -12.78 -9.94
N SER A 105 -1.39 -13.77 -10.82
CA SER A 105 -0.28 -14.17 -11.70
C SER A 105 -0.47 -13.68 -13.14
N GLY A 106 0.62 -13.59 -13.90
CA GLY A 106 0.58 -13.23 -15.32
C GLY A 106 -0.14 -11.90 -15.57
N ARG A 107 -1.16 -11.91 -16.43
CA ARG A 107 -1.97 -10.72 -16.73
C ARG A 107 -2.86 -10.25 -15.57
N ALA A 108 -3.05 -11.08 -14.54
CA ALA A 108 -3.77 -10.73 -13.32
C ALA A 108 -2.86 -10.13 -12.23
N ASP A 109 -1.55 -9.95 -12.50
CA ASP A 109 -0.62 -9.40 -11.51
C ASP A 109 -0.77 -7.87 -11.34
N LEU A 110 -1.82 -7.50 -10.60
CA LEU A 110 -2.14 -6.12 -10.25
C LEU A 110 -1.01 -5.43 -9.48
N VAL A 111 -0.35 -6.16 -8.57
CA VAL A 111 0.73 -5.64 -7.72
C VAL A 111 1.90 -5.21 -8.59
N LYS A 112 2.37 -6.09 -9.49
CA LYS A 112 3.44 -5.77 -10.43
C LYS A 112 3.08 -4.60 -11.32
N PHE A 113 1.85 -4.56 -11.83
CA PHE A 113 1.37 -3.44 -12.64
C PHE A 113 1.47 -2.11 -11.89
N ILE A 114 0.94 -2.02 -10.67
CA ILE A 114 0.98 -0.80 -9.86
C ILE A 114 2.43 -0.41 -9.49
N LYS A 115 3.29 -1.38 -9.16
CA LYS A 115 4.72 -1.12 -8.91
C LYS A 115 5.44 -0.57 -10.15
N LEU A 116 5.09 -1.01 -11.35
CA LEU A 116 5.64 -0.44 -12.60
C LEU A 116 5.20 1.01 -12.80
N ILE A 117 3.95 1.35 -12.44
CA ILE A 117 3.46 2.73 -12.46
C ILE A 117 4.26 3.59 -11.48
N GLN A 118 4.45 3.11 -10.25
CA GLN A 118 5.27 3.78 -9.23
C GLN A 118 6.71 4.00 -9.69
N LYS A 119 7.34 2.99 -10.31
CA LYS A 119 8.71 3.09 -10.85
C LYS A 119 8.83 4.18 -11.91
N ASN A 120 7.76 4.48 -12.63
CA ASN A 120 7.70 5.58 -13.59
C ASN A 120 7.36 6.93 -12.94
N GLY A 121 7.16 6.99 -11.63
CA GLY A 121 6.84 8.23 -10.90
C GLY A 121 5.44 8.76 -11.19
N LEU A 122 4.53 7.89 -11.60
CA LEU A 122 3.12 8.22 -11.84
C LEU A 122 2.27 7.83 -10.63
N TYR A 123 1.15 8.53 -10.43
CA TYR A 123 0.13 8.17 -9.46
C TYR A 123 -0.83 7.11 -10.01
N VAL A 124 -1.61 6.51 -9.11
CA VAL A 124 -2.65 5.53 -9.42
C VAL A 124 -3.99 5.95 -8.83
N THR A 125 -5.02 5.90 -9.67
CA THR A 125 -6.42 5.84 -9.23
C THR A 125 -6.93 4.42 -9.40
N LEU A 126 -7.20 3.72 -8.29
CA LEU A 126 -7.61 2.33 -8.28
C LEU A 126 -9.14 2.21 -8.18
N ARG A 127 -9.78 1.72 -9.24
CA ARG A 127 -11.25 1.57 -9.26
C ARG A 127 -11.61 0.13 -8.91
N LEU A 128 -11.99 -0.09 -7.66
CA LEU A 128 -12.08 -1.42 -7.06
C LEU A 128 -13.27 -2.25 -7.56
N GLY A 129 -14.31 -1.62 -8.11
CA GLY A 129 -15.56 -2.31 -8.41
C GLY A 129 -16.47 -2.38 -7.17
N PRO A 130 -17.27 -3.45 -6.99
CA PRO A 130 -17.13 -4.79 -7.58
C PRO A 130 -17.61 -4.89 -9.04
N PHE A 131 -18.60 -4.08 -9.41
CA PHE A 131 -19.08 -3.96 -10.78
C PHE A 131 -18.35 -2.81 -11.46
N ILE A 132 -17.77 -3.09 -12.63
CA ILE A 132 -16.95 -2.12 -13.37
C ILE A 132 -17.54 -1.79 -14.74
N GLN A 133 -18.52 -2.58 -15.21
CA GLN A 133 -18.99 -2.61 -16.60
C GLN A 133 -17.80 -2.84 -17.54
N ALA A 134 -17.14 -1.73 -17.89
CA ALA A 134 -15.88 -1.64 -18.62
C ALA A 134 -15.90 -2.38 -19.95
N GLU A 135 -17.08 -2.66 -20.52
CA GLU A 135 -17.24 -3.52 -21.70
C GLU A 135 -16.48 -4.85 -21.48
N TRP A 136 -16.61 -5.37 -20.26
CA TRP A 136 -15.97 -6.58 -19.76
C TRP A 136 -17.01 -7.64 -19.45
N ASN A 137 -16.62 -8.91 -19.59
CA ASN A 137 -17.52 -10.02 -19.36
C ASN A 137 -18.18 -9.91 -17.97
N HIS A 138 -19.50 -10.04 -17.96
CA HIS A 138 -20.37 -9.92 -16.79
C HIS A 138 -20.10 -8.66 -15.92
N GLY A 139 -19.64 -7.57 -16.53
CA GLY A 139 -19.32 -6.32 -15.85
C GLY A 139 -18.24 -6.45 -14.77
N GLY A 140 -17.42 -7.50 -14.83
CA GLY A 140 -16.37 -7.82 -13.85
C GLY A 140 -16.81 -8.78 -12.74
N LEU A 141 -18.09 -9.09 -12.61
CA LEU A 141 -18.56 -10.01 -11.57
C LEU A 141 -18.19 -11.47 -11.91
N PRO A 142 -17.75 -12.28 -10.94
CA PRO A 142 -17.52 -13.71 -11.17
C PRO A 142 -18.82 -14.44 -11.50
N TYR A 143 -18.76 -15.44 -12.39
CA TYR A 143 -19.95 -16.16 -12.82
C TYR A 143 -20.59 -16.99 -11.71
N TRP A 144 -19.75 -17.59 -10.84
CA TRP A 144 -20.18 -18.35 -9.66
C TRP A 144 -21.02 -17.52 -8.69
N LEU A 145 -20.90 -16.19 -8.73
CA LEU A 145 -21.66 -15.30 -7.86
C LEU A 145 -23.17 -15.41 -8.12
N ARG A 146 -23.58 -15.81 -9.34
CA ARG A 146 -25.00 -16.01 -9.69
C ARG A 146 -25.63 -17.24 -9.05
N GLU A 147 -24.79 -18.18 -8.61
CA GLU A 147 -25.23 -19.43 -7.97
C GLU A 147 -25.44 -19.25 -6.46
N VAL A 148 -25.12 -18.06 -5.91
CA VAL A 148 -25.36 -17.75 -4.49
C VAL A 148 -26.87 -17.59 -4.25
N PRO A 149 -27.49 -18.40 -3.38
CA PRO A 149 -28.93 -18.32 -3.13
C PRO A 149 -29.38 -16.94 -2.66
N GLY A 150 -30.45 -16.41 -3.26
CA GLY A 150 -31.04 -15.14 -2.85
C GLY A 150 -30.24 -13.88 -3.22
N ILE A 151 -29.26 -14.00 -4.11
CA ILE A 151 -28.43 -12.86 -4.50
C ILE A 151 -29.13 -11.95 -5.51
N PHE A 152 -29.06 -10.65 -5.24
CA PHE A 152 -29.50 -9.60 -6.17
C PHE A 152 -28.36 -8.59 -6.35
N PHE A 153 -27.81 -8.53 -7.55
CA PHE A 153 -26.64 -7.72 -7.81
C PHE A 153 -26.95 -6.23 -7.73
N ARG A 154 -26.00 -5.47 -7.18
CA ARG A 154 -26.01 -3.99 -7.20
C ARG A 154 -27.24 -3.37 -6.52
N THR A 155 -27.79 -4.08 -5.53
CA THR A 155 -28.86 -3.62 -4.65
C THR A 155 -28.42 -3.70 -3.19
N ASP A 156 -29.26 -3.25 -2.27
CA ASP A 156 -29.07 -3.49 -0.83
C ASP A 156 -29.39 -4.95 -0.44
N ASN A 157 -28.67 -5.88 -1.04
CA ASN A 157 -28.81 -7.32 -0.81
C ASN A 157 -27.66 -7.81 0.07
N LYS A 158 -28.00 -8.51 1.17
CA LYS A 158 -27.03 -9.00 2.16
C LYS A 158 -25.93 -9.84 1.53
N GLU A 159 -26.30 -10.87 0.75
CA GLU A 159 -25.34 -11.77 0.11
C GLU A 159 -24.38 -11.00 -0.82
N PHE A 160 -24.91 -10.13 -1.67
CA PHE A 160 -24.09 -9.33 -2.57
C PHE A 160 -23.10 -8.42 -1.81
N LYS A 161 -23.55 -7.76 -0.72
CA LYS A 161 -22.70 -6.91 0.11
C LYS A 161 -21.57 -7.71 0.77
N GLU A 162 -21.87 -8.87 1.35
CA GLU A 162 -20.87 -9.70 2.01
C GLU A 162 -19.80 -10.21 1.05
N HIS A 163 -20.19 -10.73 -0.12
CA HIS A 163 -19.24 -11.16 -1.14
C HIS A 163 -18.39 -9.99 -1.66
N THR A 164 -19.03 -8.85 -1.91
CA THR A 164 -18.34 -7.62 -2.35
C THR A 164 -17.33 -7.15 -1.31
N GLU A 165 -17.72 -7.10 -0.04
CA GLU A 165 -16.84 -6.66 1.04
C GLU A 165 -15.62 -7.57 1.15
N ARG A 166 -15.80 -8.90 1.12
CA ARG A 166 -14.69 -9.86 1.14
C ARG A 166 -13.71 -9.62 0.00
N TYR A 167 -14.21 -9.46 -1.22
CA TYR A 167 -13.37 -9.18 -2.38
C TYR A 167 -12.63 -7.84 -2.27
N VAL A 168 -13.34 -6.76 -1.96
CA VAL A 168 -12.74 -5.42 -1.84
C VAL A 168 -11.69 -5.40 -0.72
N ARG A 169 -12.00 -5.99 0.43
CA ARG A 169 -11.08 -6.11 1.56
C ARG A 169 -9.82 -6.88 1.17
N MET A 170 -9.95 -8.01 0.48
CA MET A 170 -8.81 -8.77 -0.02
C MET A 170 -7.91 -7.94 -0.95
N ILE A 171 -8.47 -7.18 -1.89
CA ILE A 171 -7.68 -6.27 -2.75
C ILE A 171 -6.97 -5.21 -1.90
N LEU A 172 -7.69 -4.54 -1.00
CA LEU A 172 -7.15 -3.48 -0.16
C LEU A 172 -6.01 -3.98 0.73
N ASP A 173 -6.18 -5.13 1.37
CA ASP A 173 -5.16 -5.70 2.25
C ASP A 173 -3.92 -6.10 1.47
N LYS A 174 -4.07 -6.68 0.27
CA LYS A 174 -2.94 -6.93 -0.64
C LYS A 174 -2.19 -5.66 -1.04
N MET A 175 -2.91 -4.58 -1.36
CA MET A 175 -2.29 -3.29 -1.68
C MET A 175 -1.58 -2.68 -0.45
N LYS A 176 -2.12 -2.87 0.76
CA LYS A 176 -1.51 -2.41 2.02
C LYS A 176 -0.25 -3.20 2.36
N GLU A 177 -0.28 -4.52 2.25
CA GLU A 177 0.88 -5.41 2.49
C GLU A 177 2.07 -4.97 1.63
N GLU A 178 1.79 -4.58 0.39
CA GLU A 178 2.79 -4.11 -0.58
C GLU A 178 3.14 -2.62 -0.47
N ASN A 179 2.59 -1.92 0.53
CA ASN A 179 2.77 -0.48 0.77
C ASN A 179 2.45 0.40 -0.45
N LEU A 180 1.40 0.05 -1.20
CA LEU A 180 1.03 0.72 -2.45
C LEU A 180 0.12 1.94 -2.26
N PHE A 181 -0.45 2.16 -1.09
CA PHE A 181 -1.16 3.40 -0.78
C PHE A 181 -0.21 4.57 -0.55
N ALA A 182 -0.61 5.77 -0.97
CA ALA A 182 0.15 7.00 -0.80
C ALA A 182 0.57 7.24 0.66
N SER A 183 -0.33 6.97 1.63
CA SER A 183 -0.04 7.03 3.07
C SER A 183 1.07 6.07 3.54
N GLN A 184 1.40 5.06 2.72
CA GLN A 184 2.51 4.12 2.94
C GLN A 184 3.72 4.39 2.04
N GLY A 185 3.64 5.40 1.17
CA GLY A 185 4.66 5.78 0.19
C GLY A 185 4.47 5.22 -1.22
N GLY A 186 3.37 4.52 -1.45
CA GLY A 186 3.00 3.98 -2.75
C GLY A 186 2.37 5.00 -3.71
N PRO A 187 1.98 4.57 -4.91
CA PRO A 187 1.42 5.46 -5.94
C PRO A 187 -0.09 5.64 -5.84
N ILE A 188 -0.83 4.82 -5.08
CA ILE A 188 -2.30 4.86 -5.05
C ILE A 188 -2.77 6.06 -4.23
N ILE A 189 -3.35 7.05 -4.91
CA ILE A 189 -3.82 8.31 -4.32
C ILE A 189 -5.34 8.39 -4.19
N LEU A 190 -6.07 7.63 -5.01
CA LEU A 190 -7.53 7.62 -5.01
C LEU A 190 -8.06 6.19 -5.20
N GLY A 191 -9.19 5.92 -4.54
CA GLY A 191 -9.97 4.71 -4.72
C GLY A 191 -11.38 5.06 -5.20
N GLN A 192 -11.90 4.31 -6.17
CA GLN A 192 -13.33 4.37 -6.53
C GLN A 192 -14.01 3.09 -6.05
N VAL A 193 -15.04 3.23 -5.21
CA VAL A 193 -15.94 2.15 -4.82
C VAL A 193 -17.20 2.26 -5.68
N THR A 194 -17.65 1.14 -6.25
CA THR A 194 -18.78 1.01 -7.21
C THR A 194 -18.64 1.83 -8.51
N LYS A 195 -19.50 1.60 -9.50
CA LYS A 195 -19.62 2.41 -10.74
C LYS A 195 -21.10 2.49 -11.18
N HIS A 196 -21.62 3.72 -11.27
CA HIS A 196 -22.91 4.13 -11.87
C HIS A 196 -24.08 3.25 -11.44
N THR A 197 -24.81 3.65 -10.39
CA THR A 197 -26.00 2.96 -9.82
C THR A 197 -26.94 2.43 -10.86
#